data_AF-A0A5B1QH99-F1
#
_entry.id   AF-A0A5B1QH99-F1
#
_cell.length_a   1.000
_cell.length_b   1.000
_cell.length_c   1.000
_cell.angle_alpha   90.00
_cell.angle_beta   90.00
_cell.angle_gamma   90.00
#
_symmetry.space_group_name_H-M   'P 1'
#
loop_
_entity.id
_entity.type
_entity.pdbx_description
1 polymer ?
#
loop_
_entity_poly.entity_id
_entity_poly.type
_entity_poly.pdbx_seq_one_letter_code
_entity_poly.pdbx_strand_id
1 'polypeptide(L)'
;NHFRKDWQRRVKTWFDQPGRKLRRRNARKAKAAALGVRPLTHLRPAVRGQTVRYNIKIREGRGFTLAELKEAGIGKKEARGVGIVVDHRRRNLSVEGKQVNVERLKAYKERLIVFPRKAGKPKKGDSSAEELKATTTRQPIPLPPAVVPEAPRQITAEEREFEAYKTLRTSRAEQRYEGARKARAAKVCVHFIAANCSILTSCRLCRRRRRRLPRRSKLYTSYFSFVTPCTCLSFPVHSQNLGTTYAPRIIAIHASVCNSLEGSA
;
A
#
# COMPACT_ATOMS: atom_id res chain seq x y z
N ASN A 1 42.86 10.15 12.24
CA ASN A 1 43.32 8.79 11.88
C ASN A 1 43.03 7.79 12.99
N HIS A 2 42.31 6.70 12.69
CA HIS A 2 41.89 5.68 13.67
C HIS A 2 42.91 4.52 13.80
N PHE A 3 44.20 4.84 13.94
CA PHE A 3 45.30 3.86 14.01
C PHE A 3 45.91 3.71 15.42
N ARG A 4 45.19 4.12 16.45
CA ARG A 4 45.65 4.13 17.86
C ARG A 4 45.67 2.76 18.55
N LYS A 5 45.15 1.72 17.88
CA LYS A 5 45.19 0.33 18.34
C LYS A 5 46.15 -0.45 17.45
N ASP A 6 46.55 -1.63 17.90
CA ASP A 6 47.32 -2.57 17.08
C ASP A 6 46.47 -3.08 15.90
N TRP A 7 46.55 -2.32 14.80
CA TRP A 7 45.84 -2.54 13.54
C TRP A 7 46.65 -3.43 12.60
N GLN A 8 47.99 -3.42 12.73
CA GLN A 8 48.91 -4.19 11.89
C GLN A 8 48.66 -5.70 12.03
N ARG A 9 48.31 -6.19 13.23
CA ARG A 9 47.90 -7.59 13.43
C ARG A 9 46.62 -8.02 12.70
N ARG A 10 45.75 -7.08 12.30
CA ARG A 10 44.43 -7.37 11.70
C ARG A 10 44.28 -6.75 10.31
N VAL A 11 45.37 -6.76 9.54
CA VAL A 11 45.36 -6.29 8.15
C VAL A 11 44.71 -7.35 7.27
N LYS A 12 43.56 -7.01 6.70
CA LYS A 12 42.90 -7.83 5.69
C LYS A 12 43.44 -7.47 4.31
N THR A 13 44.26 -8.34 3.74
CA THR A 13 44.74 -8.22 2.36
C THR A 13 43.68 -8.74 1.36
N TRP A 14 43.81 -8.34 0.09
CA TRP A 14 42.87 -8.69 -0.98
C TRP A 14 43.50 -9.50 -2.12
N PHE A 15 44.66 -10.12 -1.89
CA PHE A 15 45.36 -10.94 -2.90
C PHE A 15 44.53 -12.14 -3.36
N ASP A 16 43.66 -12.69 -2.49
CA ASP A 16 42.76 -13.80 -2.84
C ASP A 16 41.53 -13.39 -3.67
N GLN A 17 41.34 -12.10 -3.95
CA GLN A 17 40.15 -11.60 -4.67
C GLN A 17 39.96 -12.28 -6.05
N PRO A 18 40.96 -12.39 -6.94
CA PRO A 18 40.84 -13.12 -8.20
C PRO A 18 40.52 -14.61 -8.00
N GLY A 19 41.22 -15.29 -7.08
CA GLY A 19 40.95 -16.70 -6.77
C GLY A 19 39.51 -16.93 -6.26
N ARG A 20 38.99 -16.01 -5.44
CA ARG A 20 37.60 -16.05 -4.96
C ARG A 20 36.59 -15.80 -6.09
N LYS A 21 36.90 -14.93 -7.05
CA LYS A 21 36.06 -14.70 -8.24
C LYS A 21 36.00 -15.96 -9.11
N LEU A 22 37.15 -16.60 -9.38
CA LEU A 22 37.21 -17.86 -10.13
C LEU A 22 36.42 -18.97 -9.44
N ARG A 23 36.60 -19.16 -8.13
CA ARG A 23 35.86 -20.15 -7.33
C ARG A 23 34.35 -19.95 -7.41
N ARG A 24 33.87 -18.70 -7.24
CA ARG A 24 32.44 -18.37 -7.39
C ARG A 24 31.93 -18.65 -8.80
N ARG A 25 32.73 -18.37 -9.83
CA ARG A 25 32.37 -18.66 -11.23
C ARG A 25 32.19 -20.16 -11.45
N ASN A 26 33.15 -20.97 -11.01
CA ASN A 26 33.11 -22.43 -11.16
C ASN A 26 31.92 -23.03 -10.38
N ALA A 27 31.67 -22.57 -9.15
CA ALA A 27 30.50 -22.99 -8.38
C ALA A 27 29.17 -22.66 -9.09
N ARG A 28 29.05 -21.49 -9.73
CA ARG A 28 27.87 -21.15 -10.54
C ARG A 28 27.72 -22.04 -11.78
N LYS A 29 28.83 -22.35 -12.46
CA LYS A 29 28.83 -23.28 -13.61
C LYS A 29 28.39 -24.68 -13.19
N ALA A 30 28.96 -25.22 -12.11
CA ALA A 30 28.57 -26.52 -11.56
C ALA A 30 27.09 -26.55 -11.16
N LYS A 31 26.60 -25.50 -10.49
CA LYS A 31 25.18 -25.36 -10.14
C LYS A 31 24.28 -25.31 -11.38
N ALA A 32 24.69 -24.61 -12.44
CA ALA A 32 23.93 -24.53 -13.69
C ALA A 32 23.86 -25.88 -14.40
N ALA A 33 24.97 -26.63 -14.43
CA ALA A 33 24.99 -27.99 -14.98
C ALA A 33 24.06 -28.93 -14.20
N ALA A 34 24.10 -28.90 -12.87
CA ALA A 34 23.26 -29.73 -12.01
C ALA A 34 21.74 -29.42 -12.15
N LEU A 35 21.38 -28.16 -12.40
CA LEU A 35 19.98 -27.74 -12.58
C LEU A 35 19.43 -28.01 -13.99
N GLY A 36 20.30 -28.29 -14.97
CA GLY A 36 19.92 -28.53 -16.36
C GLY A 36 19.15 -27.35 -16.94
N VAL A 37 17.88 -27.55 -17.29
CA VAL A 37 17.04 -26.54 -17.96
C VAL A 37 16.58 -25.43 -17.01
N ARG A 38 16.57 -25.66 -15.69
CA ARG A 38 16.00 -24.72 -14.73
C ARG A 38 16.86 -23.45 -14.58
N PRO A 39 16.24 -22.26 -14.44
CA PRO A 39 16.98 -21.03 -14.18
C PRO A 39 17.68 -21.07 -12.81
N LEU A 40 18.82 -20.39 -12.70
CA LEU A 40 19.66 -20.37 -11.48
C LEU A 40 18.99 -19.66 -10.29
N THR A 41 18.17 -18.67 -10.58
CA THR A 41 17.52 -17.77 -9.60
C THR A 41 16.01 -17.90 -9.70
N HIS A 42 15.36 -17.94 -8.54
CA HIS A 42 13.90 -17.93 -8.43
C HIS A 42 13.31 -16.55 -8.67
N LEU A 43 12.04 -16.50 -9.09
CA LEU A 43 11.34 -15.24 -9.29
C LEU A 43 11.12 -14.52 -7.95
N ARG A 44 11.44 -13.23 -7.94
CA ARG A 44 11.23 -12.30 -6.83
C ARG A 44 10.34 -11.13 -7.26
N PRO A 45 9.55 -10.56 -6.34
CA PRO A 45 8.66 -9.43 -6.63
C PRO A 45 9.44 -8.13 -6.83
N ALA A 46 8.81 -7.18 -7.50
CA ALA A 46 9.23 -5.79 -7.54
C ALA A 46 8.79 -5.08 -6.25
N VAL A 47 9.74 -4.53 -5.50
CA VAL A 47 9.49 -3.84 -4.23
C VAL A 47 10.22 -2.50 -4.20
N ARG A 48 9.59 -1.49 -3.62
CA ARG A 48 10.12 -0.13 -3.48
C ARG A 48 10.97 0.02 -2.21
N GLY A 49 11.87 0.99 -2.17
CA GLY A 49 12.62 1.37 -0.97
C GLY A 49 11.71 1.95 0.12
N GLN A 50 12.15 1.90 1.38
CA GLN A 50 11.34 2.35 2.53
C GLN A 50 11.43 3.85 2.80
N THR A 51 12.55 4.49 2.46
CA THR A 51 12.79 5.91 2.76
C THR A 51 12.40 6.81 1.60
N VAL A 52 12.12 8.08 1.89
CA VAL A 52 11.75 9.10 0.89
C VAL A 52 12.80 9.21 -0.23
N ARG A 53 14.09 9.02 0.07
CA ARG A 53 15.15 9.05 -0.95
C ARG A 53 15.14 7.84 -1.89
N TYR A 54 14.70 6.68 -1.41
CA TYR A 54 14.83 5.41 -2.14
C TYR A 54 13.51 4.78 -2.57
N ASN A 55 12.36 5.39 -2.23
CA ASN A 55 11.06 4.92 -2.68
C ASN A 55 10.93 4.97 -4.23
N ILE A 56 11.64 5.86 -4.91
CA ILE A 56 11.66 5.92 -6.39
C ILE A 56 12.35 4.68 -6.99
N LYS A 57 13.26 4.02 -6.27
CA LYS A 57 13.97 2.86 -6.79
C LYS A 57 13.16 1.58 -6.59
N ILE A 58 12.99 0.81 -7.67
CA ILE A 58 12.48 -0.57 -7.62
C ILE A 58 13.65 -1.54 -7.48
N ARG A 59 13.49 -2.54 -6.61
CA ARG A 59 14.45 -3.63 -6.41
C ARG A 59 13.72 -4.97 -6.29
N GLU A 60 14.48 -6.05 -6.37
CA GLU A 60 13.95 -7.36 -6.04
C GLU A 60 13.68 -7.48 -4.53
N GLY A 61 12.47 -7.90 -4.19
CA GLY A 61 12.08 -8.23 -2.83
C GLY A 61 12.56 -9.61 -2.38
N ARG A 62 12.13 -10.00 -1.18
CA ARG A 62 12.38 -11.36 -0.67
C ARG A 62 11.45 -12.38 -1.33
N GLY A 63 10.16 -12.08 -1.43
CA GLY A 63 9.15 -12.98 -1.99
C GLY A 63 7.76 -12.34 -2.11
N PHE A 64 6.90 -12.97 -2.91
CA PHE A 64 5.52 -12.57 -3.16
C PHE A 64 4.64 -12.74 -1.94
N THR A 65 3.62 -11.89 -1.79
CA THR A 65 2.62 -12.03 -0.73
C THR A 65 1.60 -13.09 -1.09
N LEU A 66 0.87 -13.58 -0.09
CA LEU A 66 -0.24 -14.52 -0.30
C LEU A 66 -1.39 -13.88 -1.10
N ALA A 67 -1.61 -12.58 -0.94
CA ALA A 67 -2.66 -11.85 -1.64
C ALA A 67 -2.37 -11.72 -3.13
N GLU A 68 -1.11 -11.47 -3.51
CA GLU A 68 -0.66 -11.45 -4.92
C GLU A 68 -0.81 -12.82 -5.57
N LEU A 69 -0.38 -13.88 -4.87
CA LEU A 69 -0.47 -15.25 -5.39
C LEU A 69 -1.92 -15.70 -5.59
N LYS A 70 -2.82 -15.34 -4.66
CA LYS A 70 -4.25 -15.66 -4.77
C LYS A 70 -4.88 -15.01 -6.00
N GLU A 71 -4.53 -13.75 -6.29
CA GLU A 71 -5.04 -13.03 -7.46
C GLU A 71 -4.43 -13.53 -8.78
N ALA A 72 -3.18 -13.99 -8.75
CA ALA A 72 -2.54 -14.66 -9.89
C ALA A 72 -3.02 -16.12 -10.08
N GLY A 73 -3.84 -16.65 -9.17
CA GLY A 73 -4.33 -18.03 -9.23
C GLY A 73 -3.24 -19.08 -8.99
N ILE A 74 -2.25 -18.79 -8.13
CA ILE A 74 -1.15 -19.70 -7.80
C ILE A 74 -1.25 -20.13 -6.34
N GLY A 75 -1.24 -21.44 -6.08
CA GLY A 75 -1.24 -21.96 -4.71
C GLY A 75 0.07 -21.68 -3.97
N LYS A 76 0.03 -21.40 -2.66
CA LYS A 76 1.23 -21.17 -1.83
C LYS A 76 2.26 -22.31 -1.92
N LYS A 77 1.78 -23.57 -1.90
CA LYS A 77 2.64 -24.76 -1.97
C LYS A 77 3.17 -24.98 -3.39
N GLU A 78 2.32 -24.74 -4.39
CA GLU A 78 2.65 -24.83 -5.81
C GLU A 78 3.74 -23.84 -6.22
N ALA A 79 3.66 -22.59 -5.73
CA ALA A 79 4.62 -21.53 -6.00
C ALA A 79 6.08 -21.95 -5.77
N ARG A 80 6.35 -22.70 -4.67
CA ARG A 80 7.71 -23.18 -4.37
C ARG A 80 8.20 -24.22 -5.38
N GLY A 81 7.31 -25.08 -5.89
CA GLY A 81 7.65 -26.08 -6.92
C GLY A 81 7.97 -25.42 -8.26
N VAL A 82 7.19 -24.41 -8.63
CA VAL A 82 7.35 -23.62 -9.85
C VAL A 82 8.62 -22.76 -9.83
N GLY A 83 9.08 -22.34 -8.65
CA GLY A 83 10.29 -21.52 -8.50
C GLY A 83 9.98 -20.04 -8.20
N ILE A 84 8.85 -19.79 -7.55
CA ILE A 84 8.43 -18.47 -7.05
C ILE A 84 8.69 -18.41 -5.54
N VAL A 85 9.39 -17.38 -5.08
CA VAL A 85 9.67 -17.20 -3.65
C VAL A 85 8.47 -16.55 -2.97
N VAL A 86 8.01 -17.12 -1.86
CA VAL A 86 6.88 -16.60 -1.08
C VAL A 86 7.39 -15.96 0.22
N ASP A 87 6.86 -14.77 0.54
CA ASP A 87 7.09 -14.10 1.83
C ASP A 87 5.74 -13.77 2.48
N HIS A 88 5.38 -14.55 3.50
CA HIS A 88 4.12 -14.40 4.23
C HIS A 88 4.10 -13.18 5.17
N ARG A 89 5.24 -12.52 5.41
CA ARG A 89 5.35 -11.40 6.35
C ARG A 89 5.05 -10.05 5.71
N ARG A 90 5.25 -9.94 4.39
CA ARG A 90 5.03 -8.69 3.66
C ARG A 90 3.52 -8.45 3.52
N ARG A 91 3.09 -7.21 3.79
CA ARG A 91 1.72 -6.74 3.62
C ARG A 91 1.66 -5.75 2.47
N ASN A 92 0.56 -5.77 1.73
CA ASN A 92 0.31 -4.83 0.65
C ASN A 92 -0.62 -3.74 1.16
N LEU A 93 -0.15 -2.49 1.08
CA LEU A 93 -0.92 -1.30 1.47
C LEU A 93 -1.50 -0.60 0.23
N SER A 94 -0.74 -0.57 -0.86
CA SER A 94 -1.13 0.01 -2.15
C SER A 94 -1.71 -1.05 -3.10
N VAL A 95 -2.77 -0.69 -3.83
CA VAL A 95 -3.34 -1.53 -4.90
C VAL A 95 -2.41 -1.59 -6.11
N GLU A 96 -1.84 -0.45 -6.53
CA GLU A 96 -0.92 -0.35 -7.68
C GLU A 96 0.28 -1.31 -7.54
N GLY A 97 0.97 -1.27 -6.40
CA GLY A 97 2.12 -2.14 -6.15
C GLY A 97 1.75 -3.63 -6.09
N LYS A 98 0.49 -3.96 -5.79
CA LYS A 98 -0.03 -5.33 -5.86
C LYS A 98 -0.25 -5.74 -7.32
N GLN A 99 -0.90 -4.89 -8.12
CA GLN A 99 -1.17 -5.14 -9.55
C GLN A 99 0.11 -5.38 -10.35
N VAL A 100 1.13 -4.53 -10.18
CA VAL A 100 2.45 -4.70 -10.83
C VAL A 100 3.06 -6.08 -10.54
N ASN A 101 2.91 -6.57 -9.32
CA ASN A 101 3.42 -7.89 -8.93
C ASN A 101 2.55 -9.04 -9.44
N VAL A 102 1.23 -8.85 -9.54
CA VAL A 102 0.31 -9.82 -10.14
C VAL A 102 0.58 -9.97 -11.64
N GLU A 103 0.76 -8.85 -12.35
CA GLU A 103 1.17 -8.84 -13.76
C GLU A 103 2.52 -9.54 -13.95
N ARG A 104 3.48 -9.27 -13.06
CA ARG A 104 4.77 -9.98 -13.06
C ARG A 104 4.63 -11.49 -12.87
N LEU A 105 3.70 -11.94 -12.03
CA LEU A 105 3.41 -13.38 -11.84
C LEU A 105 2.75 -14.00 -13.07
N LYS A 106 1.81 -13.30 -13.70
CA LYS A 106 1.15 -13.74 -14.94
C LYS A 106 2.15 -13.86 -16.10
N ALA A 107 2.95 -12.82 -16.31
CA ALA A 107 4.02 -12.82 -17.32
C ALA A 107 5.08 -13.91 -17.07
N TYR A 108 5.32 -14.29 -15.80
CA TYR A 108 6.19 -15.42 -15.48
C TYR A 108 5.56 -16.76 -15.81
N LYS A 109 4.26 -16.92 -15.52
CA LYS A 109 3.52 -18.15 -15.80
C LYS A 109 3.41 -18.42 -17.31
N GLU A 110 3.19 -17.38 -18.10
CA GLU A 110 3.14 -17.47 -19.57
C GLU A 110 4.48 -17.92 -20.19
N ARG A 111 5.61 -17.50 -19.60
CA ARG A 111 6.95 -17.87 -20.08
C ARG A 111 7.47 -19.20 -19.53
N LEU A 112 6.74 -19.81 -18.60
CA LEU A 112 7.20 -20.99 -17.90
C LEU A 112 6.86 -22.26 -18.71
N ILE A 113 7.90 -22.97 -19.13
CA ILE A 113 7.78 -24.31 -19.72
C ILE A 113 7.92 -25.34 -18.59
N VAL A 114 6.87 -26.14 -18.38
CA VAL A 114 6.85 -27.17 -17.31
C VAL A 114 7.03 -28.55 -17.92
N PHE A 115 8.12 -29.22 -17.54
CA PHE A 115 8.40 -30.58 -17.98
C PHE A 115 7.56 -31.60 -17.20
N PRO A 116 6.97 -32.61 -17.87
CA PRO A 116 6.29 -33.69 -17.19
C PRO A 116 7.27 -34.49 -16.34
N ARG A 117 6.84 -34.92 -15.15
CA ARG A 117 7.66 -35.75 -14.26
C ARG A 117 8.04 -37.10 -14.89
N LYS A 118 7.17 -37.63 -15.74
CA LYS A 118 7.37 -38.86 -16.51
C LYS A 118 7.05 -38.54 -17.97
N ALA A 119 8.03 -38.69 -18.88
CA ALA A 119 7.91 -38.27 -20.27
C ALA A 119 6.70 -38.87 -21.01
N GLY A 120 6.35 -40.13 -20.73
CA GLY A 120 5.22 -40.81 -21.38
C GLY A 120 3.85 -40.62 -20.72
N LYS A 121 3.74 -39.86 -19.61
CA LYS A 121 2.48 -39.64 -18.90
C LYS A 121 2.32 -38.16 -18.50
N PRO A 122 2.11 -37.25 -19.47
CA PRO A 122 1.88 -35.84 -19.20
C PRO A 122 0.59 -35.64 -18.40
N LYS A 123 0.62 -34.72 -17.43
CA LYS A 123 -0.51 -34.34 -16.58
C LYS A 123 -1.01 -32.95 -16.95
N LYS A 124 -2.18 -32.58 -16.40
CA LYS A 124 -2.73 -31.23 -16.52
C LYS A 124 -1.75 -30.20 -15.95
N GLY A 125 -1.26 -29.30 -16.80
CA GLY A 125 -0.31 -28.24 -16.46
C GLY A 125 1.14 -28.48 -16.95
N ASP A 126 1.41 -29.62 -17.58
CA ASP A 126 2.67 -29.83 -18.31
C ASP A 126 2.60 -29.21 -19.71
N SER A 127 3.74 -28.77 -20.23
CA SER A 127 3.88 -28.17 -21.56
C SER A 127 3.71 -29.22 -22.69
N SER A 128 3.28 -28.75 -23.87
CA SER A 128 3.14 -29.58 -25.06
C SER A 128 4.50 -30.10 -25.56
N ALA A 129 4.51 -31.21 -26.31
CA ALA A 129 5.76 -31.81 -26.79
C ALA A 129 6.58 -30.88 -27.70
N GLU A 130 5.94 -29.92 -28.36
CA GLU A 130 6.57 -28.90 -29.20
C GLU A 130 7.30 -27.84 -28.37
N GLU A 131 6.66 -27.33 -27.31
CA GLU A 131 7.26 -26.39 -26.36
C GLU A 131 8.47 -26.97 -25.64
N LEU A 132 8.48 -28.28 -25.38
CA LEU A 132 9.62 -28.95 -24.74
C LEU A 132 10.89 -28.95 -25.60
N LYS A 133 10.75 -28.86 -26.93
CA LYS A 133 11.87 -28.79 -27.89
C LYS A 133 12.32 -27.35 -28.15
N ALA A 134 11.53 -26.36 -27.75
CA ALA A 134 11.86 -24.95 -27.94
C ALA A 134 13.16 -24.57 -27.22
N THR A 135 13.91 -23.63 -27.80
CA THR A 135 15.16 -23.14 -27.20
C THR A 135 14.87 -22.44 -25.86
N THR A 136 15.43 -22.98 -24.79
CA THR A 136 15.16 -22.49 -23.44
C THR A 136 16.04 -21.29 -23.09
N THR A 137 15.44 -20.09 -23.04
CA THR A 137 16.13 -18.89 -22.57
C THR A 137 16.12 -18.82 -21.03
N ARG A 138 17.30 -18.89 -20.39
CA ARG A 138 17.44 -18.78 -18.92
C ARG A 138 17.38 -17.35 -18.37
N GLN A 139 16.92 -16.37 -19.16
CA GLN A 139 16.98 -14.96 -18.78
C GLN A 139 15.92 -14.62 -17.72
N PRO A 140 16.29 -13.89 -16.65
CA PRO A 140 15.32 -13.46 -15.65
C PRO A 140 14.37 -12.41 -16.24
N ILE A 141 13.13 -12.38 -15.74
CA ILE A 141 12.17 -11.34 -16.14
C ILE A 141 12.67 -9.99 -15.61
N PRO A 142 12.88 -8.99 -16.49
CA PRO A 142 13.35 -7.69 -16.07
C PRO A 142 12.36 -7.04 -15.10
N LEU A 143 12.86 -6.22 -14.17
CA LEU A 143 11.99 -5.43 -13.31
C LEU A 143 11.25 -4.38 -14.16
N PRO A 144 9.99 -4.06 -13.83
CA PRO A 144 9.29 -2.97 -14.49
C PRO A 144 10.06 -1.66 -14.26
N PRO A 145 10.11 -0.76 -15.25
CA PRO A 145 10.74 0.54 -15.09
C PRO A 145 10.00 1.33 -13.99
N ALA A 146 10.76 2.03 -13.16
CA ALA A 146 10.21 2.70 -11.99
C ALA A 146 9.51 4.02 -12.31
N VAL A 147 9.87 4.64 -13.44
CA VAL A 147 9.41 5.94 -13.93
C VAL A 147 9.21 5.80 -15.44
N VAL A 148 8.07 6.27 -15.92
CA VAL A 148 7.79 6.40 -17.36
C VAL A 148 8.10 7.86 -17.73
N PRO A 149 9.00 8.12 -18.69
CA PRO A 149 9.27 9.48 -19.13
C PRO A 149 8.05 10.02 -19.91
N GLU A 150 7.59 11.20 -19.52
CA GLU A 150 6.53 11.92 -20.24
C GLU A 150 7.12 12.67 -21.44
N ALA A 151 6.36 12.72 -22.54
CA ALA A 151 6.73 13.49 -23.72
C ALA A 151 6.60 15.00 -23.46
N PRO A 152 7.41 15.85 -24.13
CA PRO A 152 7.29 17.30 -24.00
C PRO A 152 5.91 17.76 -24.46
N ARG A 153 5.23 18.54 -23.62
CA ARG A 153 3.89 19.10 -23.88
C ARG A 153 3.90 20.61 -23.80
N GLN A 154 2.95 21.24 -24.48
CA GLN A 154 2.76 22.69 -24.37
C GLN A 154 2.27 23.05 -22.97
N ILE A 155 2.83 24.12 -22.40
CA ILE A 155 2.48 24.62 -21.07
C ILE A 155 1.11 25.28 -21.14
N THR A 156 0.18 24.83 -20.30
CA THR A 156 -1.19 25.38 -20.22
C THR A 156 -1.19 26.74 -19.52
N ALA A 157 -2.26 27.53 -19.69
CA ALA A 157 -2.39 28.84 -19.02
C ALA A 157 -2.40 28.69 -17.47
N GLU A 158 -3.10 27.68 -16.96
CA GLU A 158 -3.17 27.37 -15.52
C GLU A 158 -1.80 27.07 -14.90
N GLU A 159 -0.93 26.36 -15.63
CA GLU A 159 0.43 26.03 -15.16
C GLU A 159 1.34 27.27 -15.13
N ARG A 160 1.08 28.28 -15.96
CA ARG A 160 1.82 29.55 -15.96
C ARG A 160 1.44 30.45 -14.79
N GLU A 161 0.16 30.45 -14.41
CA GLU A 161 -0.35 31.23 -13.28
C GLU A 161 -0.06 30.58 -11.92
N PHE A 162 0.33 29.30 -11.90
CA PHE A 162 0.59 28.56 -10.66
C PHE A 162 1.83 29.06 -9.90
N GLU A 163 1.61 29.70 -8.74
CA GLU A 163 2.68 30.18 -7.84
C GLU A 163 3.33 29.05 -7.00
N ALA A 164 4.18 28.23 -7.62
CA ALA A 164 4.81 27.07 -6.97
C ALA A 164 5.59 27.39 -5.67
N TYR A 165 6.27 28.54 -5.59
CA TYR A 165 7.02 28.91 -4.39
C TYR A 165 6.11 29.19 -3.19
N LYS A 166 5.00 29.90 -3.42
CA LYS A 166 4.06 30.29 -2.36
C LYS A 166 3.28 29.08 -1.87
N THR A 167 2.84 28.20 -2.76
CA THR A 167 2.14 26.96 -2.39
C THR A 167 3.01 26.09 -1.48
N LEU A 168 4.29 25.88 -1.82
CA LEU A 168 5.23 25.14 -0.97
C LEU A 168 5.41 25.78 0.42
N ARG A 169 5.45 27.12 0.51
CA ARG A 169 5.55 27.83 1.79
C ARG A 169 4.26 27.70 2.61
N THR A 170 3.10 27.84 1.98
CA THR A 170 1.79 27.67 2.62
C THR A 170 1.63 26.25 3.16
N SER A 171 1.92 25.21 2.37
CA SER A 171 1.82 23.82 2.85
C SER A 171 2.75 23.52 4.03
N ARG A 172 3.97 24.08 4.03
CA ARG A 172 4.88 23.97 5.19
C ARG A 172 4.32 24.67 6.42
N ALA A 173 3.70 25.85 6.24
CA ALA A 173 3.07 26.58 7.33
C ALA A 173 1.84 25.85 7.87
N GLU A 174 1.01 25.28 7.00
CA GLU A 174 -0.15 24.47 7.37
C GLU A 174 0.26 23.26 8.20
N GLN A 175 1.24 22.48 7.74
CA GLN A 175 1.76 21.33 8.49
C GLN A 175 2.34 21.76 9.85
N ARG A 176 3.08 22.87 9.90
CA ARG A 176 3.65 23.40 11.14
C ARG A 176 2.58 23.84 12.15
N TYR A 177 1.51 24.50 11.67
CA TYR A 177 0.48 25.07 12.52
C TYR A 177 -0.75 24.19 12.71
N GLU A 178 -0.80 22.99 12.12
CA GLU A 178 -1.92 22.06 12.19
C GLU A 178 -2.35 21.78 13.64
N GLY A 179 -1.39 21.41 14.49
CA GLY A 179 -1.65 21.14 15.91
C GLY A 179 -2.19 22.37 16.66
N ALA A 180 -1.61 23.55 16.41
CA ALA A 180 -2.06 24.80 17.03
C ALA A 180 -3.45 25.24 16.54
N ARG A 181 -3.79 24.96 15.28
CA ARG A 181 -5.13 25.21 14.72
C ARG A 181 -6.15 24.26 15.32
N LYS A 182 -5.84 22.96 15.41
CA LYS A 182 -6.71 21.96 16.08
C LYS A 182 -6.94 22.30 17.54
N ALA A 183 -5.90 22.69 18.27
CA ALA A 183 -6.02 23.11 19.67
C ALA A 183 -6.88 24.39 19.83
N ARG A 184 -6.73 25.37 18.94
CA ARG A 184 -7.58 26.57 18.94
C ARG A 184 -9.02 26.24 18.60
N ALA A 185 -9.26 25.42 17.59
CA ALA A 185 -10.60 24.96 17.23
C ALA A 185 -11.28 24.20 18.38
N ALA A 186 -10.53 23.32 19.07
CA ALA A 186 -11.03 22.62 20.25
C ALA A 186 -11.37 23.58 21.40
N LYS A 187 -10.51 24.57 21.69
CA LYS A 187 -10.78 25.59 22.71
C LYS A 187 -12.00 26.45 22.37
N VAL A 188 -12.12 26.90 21.12
CA VAL A 188 -13.27 27.67 20.64
C VAL A 188 -14.55 26.82 20.75
N CYS A 189 -14.51 25.55 20.36
CA CYS A 189 -15.63 24.63 20.50
C CYS A 189 -16.08 24.46 21.96
N VAL A 190 -15.14 24.25 22.89
CA VAL A 190 -15.42 24.15 24.33
C VAL A 190 -16.01 25.46 24.88
N HIS A 191 -15.46 26.60 24.47
CA HIS A 191 -15.96 27.91 24.89
C HIS A 191 -17.36 28.20 24.33
N PHE A 192 -17.64 27.81 23.08
CA PHE A 192 -18.95 27.94 22.46
C PHE A 192 -20.00 27.02 23.09
N ILE A 193 -19.62 25.80 23.49
CA ILE A 193 -20.49 24.89 24.26
C ILE A 193 -20.76 25.46 25.66
N ALA A 194 -19.74 26.00 26.34
CA ALA A 194 -19.91 26.63 27.65
C ALA A 194 -20.82 27.87 27.60
N ALA A 195 -20.65 28.73 26.59
CA ALA A 195 -21.45 29.93 26.39
C ALA A 195 -22.93 29.60 26.08
N ASN A 196 -23.20 28.58 25.27
CA ASN A 196 -24.57 28.16 24.96
C ASN A 196 -25.24 27.40 26.12
N CYS A 197 -24.46 26.72 26.97
CA CYS A 197 -24.98 26.10 28.20
C CYS A 197 -25.37 27.14 29.28
N SER A 198 -24.66 28.27 29.36
CA SER A 198 -25.06 29.41 30.20
C SER A 198 -26.37 30.07 29.74
N ILE A 199 -26.64 30.11 28.44
CA ILE A 199 -27.91 30.65 27.89
C ILE A 199 -29.09 29.73 28.20
N LEU A 200 -28.89 28.40 28.18
CA LEU A 200 -29.92 27.42 28.55
C LEU A 200 -30.18 27.34 30.08
N THR A 201 -29.20 27.69 30.92
CA THR A 201 -29.36 27.73 32.39
C THR A 201 -29.98 29.03 32.92
N SER A 202 -30.13 30.05 32.07
CA SER A 202 -30.96 31.23 32.33
C SER A 202 -32.45 31.05 32.00
N CYS A 203 -32.86 29.96 31.33
CA CYS A 203 -34.28 29.65 31.14
C CYS A 203 -34.95 29.29 32.48
N ARG A 204 -35.95 30.09 32.89
CA ARG A 204 -36.68 29.95 34.19
C ARG A 204 -37.22 28.55 34.46
N LEU A 205 -37.44 27.70 33.44
CA LEU A 205 -37.87 26.31 33.62
C LEU A 205 -36.80 25.41 34.25
N CYS A 206 -35.50 25.64 34.01
CA CYS A 206 -34.45 24.76 34.53
C CYS A 206 -34.11 25.04 36.02
N ARG A 207 -34.36 26.25 36.52
CA ARG A 207 -34.18 26.61 37.95
C ARG A 207 -35.14 25.88 38.89
N ARG A 208 -36.33 25.45 38.43
CA ARG A 208 -37.29 24.71 39.27
C ARG A 208 -36.84 23.28 39.59
N ARG A 209 -36.06 22.61 38.72
CA ARG A 209 -35.55 21.24 38.97
C ARG A 209 -34.36 21.17 39.93
N ARG A 210 -33.57 22.25 40.11
CA ARG A 210 -32.41 22.25 41.04
C ARG A 210 -32.76 22.38 42.52
N ARG A 211 -34.02 22.69 42.89
CA ARG A 211 -34.44 22.78 44.30
C ARG A 211 -34.71 21.43 44.98
N ARG A 212 -34.58 20.30 44.26
CA ARG A 212 -34.71 18.93 44.82
C ARG A 212 -33.41 18.12 44.72
N LEU A 213 -32.28 18.69 45.13
CA LEU A 213 -31.06 17.91 45.37
C LEU A 213 -30.51 18.25 46.76
N PRO A 214 -30.28 17.24 47.63
CA PRO A 214 -29.84 17.46 48.99
C PRO A 214 -28.42 18.03 49.05
N ARG A 215 -28.18 18.85 50.09
CA ARG A 215 -26.92 19.55 50.34
C ARG A 215 -25.79 18.57 50.69
N ARG A 216 -24.71 18.65 49.91
CA ARG A 216 -23.31 18.24 50.16
C ARG A 216 -23.02 17.47 51.46
N SER A 217 -22.59 16.22 51.32
CA SER A 217 -21.52 15.65 52.16
C SER A 217 -20.21 15.73 51.37
N LYS A 218 -19.18 16.29 52.02
CA LYS A 218 -17.79 16.21 51.58
C LYS A 218 -17.36 14.76 51.76
N LEU A 219 -17.01 14.08 50.68
CA LEU A 219 -16.03 12.99 50.58
C LEU A 219 -16.09 12.47 49.13
N TYR A 220 -14.95 11.97 48.66
CA TYR A 220 -14.76 11.31 47.36
C TYR A 220 -14.41 12.19 46.14
N THR A 221 -13.16 12.62 46.12
CA THR A 221 -12.34 12.60 44.90
C THR A 221 -12.18 11.16 44.41
N SER A 222 -13.08 10.72 43.54
CA SER A 222 -12.90 9.77 42.44
C SER A 222 -14.29 9.37 41.94
N TYR A 223 -14.40 8.97 40.66
CA TYR A 223 -15.67 8.72 39.96
C TYR A 223 -16.44 9.95 39.48
N PHE A 224 -15.87 10.63 38.48
CA PHE A 224 -16.68 11.23 37.42
C PHE A 224 -16.22 10.68 36.05
N SER A 225 -16.14 9.35 35.97
CA SER A 225 -16.07 8.59 34.74
C SER A 225 -17.45 7.99 34.48
N PHE A 226 -18.46 8.81 34.22
CA PHE A 226 -19.71 8.41 33.55
C PHE A 226 -20.45 9.69 33.14
N VAL A 227 -20.03 10.27 32.03
CA VAL A 227 -20.95 11.07 31.21
C VAL A 227 -21.32 10.17 30.04
N THR A 228 -22.45 9.52 30.21
CA THR A 228 -23.28 9.04 29.10
C THR A 228 -23.47 10.19 28.10
N PRO A 229 -23.18 10.00 26.81
CA PRO A 229 -23.54 10.99 25.80
C PRO A 229 -25.07 11.04 25.74
N CYS A 230 -25.65 12.19 26.06
CA CYS A 230 -27.07 12.43 25.85
C CYS A 230 -27.33 12.40 24.34
N THR A 231 -27.85 11.28 23.88
CA THR A 231 -28.54 11.13 22.61
C THR A 231 -29.76 12.05 22.60
N CYS A 232 -29.61 13.24 22.02
CA CYS A 232 -30.69 14.05 21.47
C CYS A 232 -30.13 14.80 20.26
N LEU A 233 -29.94 14.07 19.15
CA LEU A 233 -30.06 14.50 17.75
C LEU A 233 -29.60 13.32 16.88
N SER A 234 -30.46 12.30 16.80
CA SER A 234 -30.36 11.28 15.76
C SER A 234 -31.31 11.70 14.63
N PHE A 235 -30.77 12.29 13.56
CA PHE A 235 -31.28 12.02 12.22
C PHE A 235 -30.48 10.82 11.69
N PRO A 236 -31.13 9.85 11.01
CA PRO A 236 -30.62 8.50 10.91
C PRO A 236 -29.52 8.41 9.85
N VAL A 237 -28.34 7.93 10.24
CA VAL A 237 -27.43 7.26 9.31
C VAL A 237 -27.23 5.86 9.87
N HIS A 238 -28.11 4.96 9.43
CA HIS A 238 -28.01 3.54 9.73
C HIS A 238 -26.90 2.95 8.86
N SER A 239 -25.72 2.77 9.43
CA SER A 239 -24.73 1.84 8.90
C SER A 239 -24.91 0.51 9.62
N GLN A 240 -25.47 -0.49 8.94
CA GLN A 240 -25.30 -1.88 9.34
C GLN A 240 -24.11 -2.46 8.59
N ASN A 241 -23.03 -2.72 9.33
CA ASN A 241 -22.10 -3.76 8.94
C ASN A 241 -22.81 -5.10 9.09
N LEU A 242 -22.73 -5.95 8.06
CA LEU A 242 -22.28 -7.34 8.17
C LEU A 242 -22.16 -7.89 6.75
N GLY A 243 -21.08 -8.62 6.49
CA GLY A 243 -20.80 -9.18 5.19
C GLY A 243 -21.77 -10.31 4.81
N THR A 244 -21.57 -10.73 3.57
CA THR A 244 -22.10 -11.90 2.86
C THR A 244 -23.34 -11.70 1.98
N THR A 245 -23.07 -11.92 0.69
CA THR A 245 -23.92 -12.44 -0.38
C THR A 245 -24.98 -11.53 -1.03
N TYR A 246 -24.94 -11.59 -2.37
CA TYR A 246 -25.95 -11.24 -3.36
C TYR A 246 -26.02 -9.79 -3.90
N ALA A 247 -25.70 -9.66 -5.19
CA ALA A 247 -26.03 -8.55 -6.09
C ALA A 247 -27.56 -8.46 -6.28
N PRO A 248 -28.14 -7.29 -6.64
CA PRO A 248 -28.25 -6.86 -8.05
C PRO A 248 -28.11 -5.32 -8.25
N ARG A 249 -27.49 -4.84 -9.35
CA ARG A 249 -28.14 -4.23 -10.55
C ARG A 249 -29.39 -3.39 -10.25
N ILE A 250 -29.40 -2.11 -10.67
CA ILE A 250 -30.49 -1.32 -11.32
C ILE A 250 -29.95 0.13 -11.47
N ILE A 251 -29.52 0.52 -12.68
CA ILE A 251 -30.23 1.27 -13.73
C ILE A 251 -30.21 2.79 -13.50
N ALA A 252 -29.59 3.47 -14.45
CA ALA A 252 -29.54 4.92 -14.63
C ALA A 252 -30.91 5.47 -15.06
N ILE A 253 -31.24 6.68 -14.60
CA ILE A 253 -32.20 7.54 -15.29
C ILE A 253 -31.51 8.87 -15.59
N HIS A 254 -31.56 9.19 -16.87
CA HIS A 254 -30.94 10.26 -17.61
C HIS A 254 -31.85 11.50 -17.53
N ALA A 255 -31.30 12.69 -17.32
CA ALA A 255 -32.00 13.94 -17.58
C ALA A 255 -31.10 14.81 -18.46
N SER A 256 -31.46 14.84 -19.74
CA SER A 256 -30.87 15.63 -20.81
C SER A 256 -32.05 16.26 -21.58
N VAL A 257 -31.80 17.47 -22.09
CA VAL A 257 -32.58 18.21 -23.09
C VAL A 257 -33.71 19.12 -22.56
N CYS A 258 -33.38 20.41 -22.41
CA CYS A 258 -34.30 21.49 -22.74
C CYS A 258 -33.68 22.29 -23.89
N ASN A 259 -34.27 22.16 -25.08
CA ASN A 259 -34.12 23.10 -26.18
C ASN A 259 -35.45 23.12 -26.94
N SER A 260 -35.83 24.32 -27.38
CA SER A 260 -36.89 24.65 -28.33
C SER A 260 -38.31 24.74 -27.79
N LEU A 261 -38.86 25.96 -27.72
CA LEU A 261 -40.07 26.41 -28.42
C LEU A 261 -40.43 27.84 -27.97
N GLU A 262 -39.89 28.85 -28.68
CA GLU A 262 -40.49 30.18 -28.77
C GLU A 262 -40.87 30.42 -30.23
N GLY A 263 -42.15 30.73 -30.46
CA GLY A 263 -42.70 31.08 -31.75
C GLY A 263 -44.18 31.47 -31.61
N SER A 264 -44.48 32.71 -32.04
CA SER A 264 -45.79 33.31 -32.36
C SER A 264 -46.77 33.63 -31.21
N ALA A 265 -46.78 34.90 -30.81
CA ALA A 265 -47.92 35.82 -30.93
C ALA A 265 -47.41 37.27 -30.82
#